data_AF-A0A0L7KIG8-F1
#
_entry.id   AF-A0A0L7KIG8-F1
#
_cell.length_a   1.000
_cell.length_b   1.000
_cell.length_c   1.000
_cell.angle_alpha   90.00
_cell.angle_beta   90.00
_cell.angle_gamma   90.00
#
_symmetry.space_group_name_H-M   'P 1'
#
loop_
_entity.id
_entity.type
_entity.pdbx_description
1 polymer ?
#
loop_
_entity_poly.entity_id
_entity_poly.type
_entity_poly.pdbx_seq_one_letter_code
_entity_poly.pdbx_strand_id
1 'polypeptide(L)'
;MLHCLEGFGARLRVIHMLTQSKMIDLFIKTIKSMLSAKIRDRIHVQHDLEELHSVVDKELLPVEYEGEQRSMEELRKDMFDLISSNEHEQYLAEMNASKTDETLRTPDKFNEQIMGLPGSFRTLTVD
;
A
#
# COMPACT_ATOMS: atom_id res chain seq x y z
N MET A 1 -3.04 9.22 -11.55
CA MET A 1 -3.05 7.76 -11.27
C MET A 1 -2.04 7.35 -10.18
N LEU A 2 -1.04 8.17 -9.81
CA LEU A 2 -0.09 7.87 -8.71
C LEU A 2 -0.60 8.26 -7.30
N HIS A 3 -1.68 9.04 -7.21
CA HIS A 3 -2.17 9.62 -5.96
C HIS A 3 -2.84 8.63 -5.00
N CYS A 4 -3.30 7.46 -5.47
CA CYS A 4 -3.91 6.46 -4.59
C CYS A 4 -2.91 5.85 -3.60
N LEU A 5 -1.63 5.78 -3.95
CA LEU A 5 -0.59 5.21 -3.08
C LEU A 5 -0.03 6.23 -2.08
N GLU A 6 0.06 7.49 -2.49
CA GLU A 6 0.53 8.57 -1.61
C GLU A 6 -0.57 9.00 -0.63
N GLY A 7 -1.84 9.03 -1.07
CA GLY A 7 -2.96 9.46 -0.24
C GLY A 7 -3.41 8.44 0.81
N PHE A 8 -3.21 7.15 0.59
CA PHE A 8 -3.65 6.10 1.53
C PHE A 8 -2.62 5.80 2.63
N GLY A 9 -1.42 6.39 2.59
CA GLY A 9 -0.35 6.14 3.55
C GLY A 9 0.21 4.71 3.56
N ALA A 10 -0.35 3.80 2.78
CA ALA A 10 0.11 2.41 2.68
C ALA A 10 1.44 2.32 1.92
N ARG A 11 2.43 1.72 2.57
CA ARG A 11 3.70 1.39 1.93
C ARG A 11 3.59 0.05 1.24
N LEU A 12 3.33 0.06 -0.06
CA LEU A 12 3.49 -1.15 -0.88
C LEU A 12 4.92 -1.69 -0.71
N ARG A 13 5.07 -2.99 -0.42
CA ARG A 13 6.38 -3.63 -0.38
C ARG A 13 6.69 -4.29 -1.70
N VAL A 14 5.85 -5.22 -2.12
CA VAL A 14 5.98 -6.02 -3.34
C VAL A 14 4.58 -6.38 -3.86
N ILE A 15 4.45 -6.54 -5.17
CA ILE A 15 3.27 -7.03 -5.88
C ILE A 15 3.68 -8.27 -6.67
N HIS A 16 3.08 -9.41 -6.34
CA HIS A 16 3.24 -10.68 -7.05
C HIS A 16 2.06 -10.88 -8.01
N MET A 17 2.37 -11.20 -9.27
CA MET A 17 1.37 -11.52 -10.29
C MET A 17 1.66 -12.91 -10.85
N LEU A 18 0.76 -13.85 -10.64
CA LEU A 18 0.85 -15.18 -11.23
C LEU A 18 0.14 -15.19 -12.59
N THR A 19 0.86 -15.44 -13.69
CA THR A 19 0.26 -15.58 -15.02
C THR A 19 1.10 -16.42 -15.98
N GLN A 20 0.44 -17.27 -16.76
CA GLN A 20 1.06 -18.07 -17.82
C GLN A 20 0.88 -17.46 -19.22
N SER A 21 0.10 -16.37 -19.34
CA SER A 21 -0.27 -15.82 -20.64
C SER A 21 0.70 -14.75 -21.11
N LYS A 22 1.33 -14.99 -22.27
CA LYS A 22 2.23 -14.03 -22.93
C LYS A 22 1.57 -12.70 -23.27
N MET A 23 0.25 -12.69 -23.46
CA MET A 23 -0.53 -11.46 -23.69
C MET A 23 -0.56 -10.58 -22.44
N ILE A 24 -0.70 -11.19 -21.27
CA ILE A 24 -0.71 -10.49 -19.98
C ILE A 24 0.69 -9.92 -19.69
N ASP A 25 1.76 -10.64 -20.06
CA ASP A 25 3.12 -10.12 -19.92
C ASP A 25 3.36 -8.84 -20.74
N LEU A 26 2.85 -8.80 -21.97
CA LEU A 26 2.95 -7.62 -22.82
C LEU A 26 2.18 -6.44 -22.22
N PHE A 27 1.00 -6.71 -21.68
CA PHE A 27 0.19 -5.71 -20.99
C PHE A 27 0.87 -5.18 -19.73
N ILE A 28 1.42 -6.06 -18.89
CA ILE A 28 2.18 -5.69 -17.70
C ILE A 28 3.42 -4.88 -18.08
N LYS A 29 4.17 -5.26 -19.13
CA LYS A 29 5.31 -4.47 -19.64
C LYS A 29 4.90 -3.07 -20.06
N THR A 30 3.74 -2.95 -20.71
CA THR A 30 3.18 -1.66 -21.12
C THR A 30 2.84 -0.80 -19.91
N ILE A 31 2.15 -1.35 -18.91
CA ILE A 31 1.83 -0.63 -17.66
C ILE A 31 3.11 -0.26 -16.91
N LYS A 32 4.08 -1.18 -16.79
CA LYS A 32 5.37 -0.94 -16.12
C LYS A 32 6.11 0.26 -16.70
N SER A 33 6.01 0.49 -18.01
CA SER A 33 6.62 1.66 -18.66
C SER A 33 6.01 2.99 -18.18
N MET A 34 4.74 2.99 -17.80
CA MET A 34 4.01 4.17 -17.30
C MET A 34 4.18 4.40 -15.79
N LEU A 35 4.69 3.42 -15.06
CA LEU A 35 4.92 3.49 -13.61
C LEU A 35 6.31 4.04 -13.28
N SER A 36 6.42 4.67 -12.10
CA SER A 36 7.71 5.13 -11.56
C SER A 36 8.65 3.95 -11.28
N ALA A 37 9.96 4.18 -11.33
CA ALA A 37 10.97 3.15 -11.05
C ALA A 37 10.71 2.42 -9.72
N LYS A 38 10.34 3.18 -8.68
CA LYS A 38 10.01 2.66 -7.35
C LYS A 38 8.86 1.64 -7.36
N ILE A 39 7.84 1.82 -8.19
CA ILE A 39 6.72 0.87 -8.28
C ILE A 39 7.08 -0.28 -9.23
N ARG A 40 7.77 0.03 -10.33
CA ARG A 40 8.22 -0.96 -11.31
C ARG A 40 9.07 -2.06 -10.67
N ASP A 41 10.00 -1.68 -9.80
CA ASP A 41 10.90 -2.61 -9.10
C ASP A 41 10.17 -3.51 -8.10
N ARG A 42 8.94 -3.15 -7.71
CA ARG A 42 8.12 -3.91 -6.76
C ARG A 42 7.19 -4.90 -7.44
N ILE A 43 7.04 -4.85 -8.77
CA ILE A 43 6.13 -5.73 -9.50
C ILE A 43 6.91 -6.93 -10.03
N HIS A 44 6.64 -8.09 -9.46
CA HIS A 44 7.20 -9.38 -9.86
C HIS A 44 6.11 -10.21 -10.53
N VAL A 45 6.44 -10.79 -11.68
CA VAL A 45 5.55 -11.69 -12.42
C VAL A 45 6.13 -13.09 -12.29
N GLN A 46 5.31 -14.03 -11.84
CA GLN A 46 5.63 -15.45 -11.70
C GLN A 46 4.81 -16.22 -12.72
N HIS A 47 5.39 -17.25 -13.32
CA HIS A 47 4.76 -18.01 -14.39
C HIS A 47 4.26 -19.38 -13.93
N ASP A 48 4.75 -19.87 -12.80
CA ASP A 48 4.34 -21.13 -12.21
C ASP A 48 4.17 -21.02 -10.68
N LEU A 49 3.60 -22.08 -10.11
CA LEU A 49 3.40 -22.17 -8.66
C LEU A 49 4.72 -22.39 -7.93
N GLU A 50 5.72 -23.01 -8.56
CA GLU A 50 7.04 -23.24 -7.94
C GLU A 50 7.77 -21.91 -7.67
N GLU A 51 7.79 -21.01 -8.65
CA GLU A 51 8.29 -19.63 -8.54
C GLU A 51 7.50 -18.84 -7.50
N LEU A 52 6.19 -19.06 -7.38
CA LEU A 52 5.37 -18.43 -6.34
C LEU A 52 5.79 -18.92 -4.94
N HIS A 53 5.91 -20.22 -4.75
CA HIS A 53 6.32 -20.84 -3.49
C HIS A 53 7.75 -20.50 -3.08
N SER A 54 8.62 -20.16 -4.05
CA SER A 54 9.98 -19.70 -3.75
C SER A 54 10.02 -18.31 -3.10
N VAL A 55 8.97 -17.51 -3.25
CA VAL A 55 8.90 -16.14 -2.74
C VAL A 55 7.86 -15.98 -1.61
N VAL A 56 6.82 -16.80 -1.61
CA VAL A 56 5.74 -16.78 -0.61
C VAL A 56 5.59 -18.16 0.01
N ASP A 57 5.66 -18.23 1.33
CA ASP A 57 5.53 -19.47 2.08
C ASP A 57 4.15 -20.12 1.86
N LYS A 58 4.14 -21.45 1.71
CA LYS A 58 2.93 -22.26 1.48
C LYS A 58 1.89 -22.11 2.57
N GLU A 59 2.31 -21.87 3.81
CA GLU A 59 1.42 -21.64 4.96
C GLU A 59 0.53 -20.39 4.80
N LEU A 60 0.95 -19.42 3.98
CA LEU A 60 0.23 -18.18 3.72
C LEU A 60 -0.64 -18.23 2.47
N LEU A 61 -0.59 -19.34 1.73
CA LEU A 61 -1.31 -19.48 0.47
C LEU A 61 -2.58 -20.32 0.67
N PRO A 62 -3.68 -19.97 -0.01
CA PRO A 62 -4.90 -20.78 -0.05
C PRO A 62 -4.65 -22.15 -0.68
N VAL A 63 -5.53 -23.11 -0.37
CA VAL A 63 -5.49 -24.48 -0.92
C VAL A 63 -5.43 -24.52 -2.45
N GLU A 64 -6.11 -23.58 -3.12
CA GLU A 64 -6.16 -23.51 -4.59
C GLU A 64 -4.81 -23.17 -5.24
N TYR A 65 -3.87 -22.62 -4.48
CA TYR A 65 -2.50 -22.34 -4.90
C TYR A 65 -1.50 -23.33 -4.28
N GLU A 66 -1.95 -24.54 -3.92
CA GLU A 66 -1.15 -25.57 -3.25
C GLU A 66 -0.54 -25.11 -1.91
N GLY A 67 -1.25 -24.23 -1.20
CA GLY A 67 -0.92 -23.80 0.15
C GLY A 67 -1.69 -24.55 1.24
N GLU A 68 -1.43 -24.17 2.49
CA GLU A 68 -2.01 -24.80 3.69
C GLU A 68 -3.12 -23.94 4.34
N GLN A 69 -3.37 -22.75 3.80
CA GLN A 69 -4.40 -21.84 4.31
C GLN A 69 -5.81 -22.25 3.86
N ARG A 70 -6.82 -21.62 4.44
CA ARG A 70 -8.25 -21.81 4.08
C ARG A 70 -8.50 -21.54 2.60
N SER A 71 -9.60 -22.10 2.08
CA SER A 71 -9.95 -21.93 0.66
C SER A 71 -10.16 -20.46 0.29
N MET A 72 -9.90 -20.12 -0.97
CA MET A 72 -10.16 -18.78 -1.51
C MET A 72 -11.63 -18.38 -1.35
N GLU A 73 -12.55 -19.34 -1.45
CA GLU A 73 -13.98 -19.07 -1.27
C GLU A 73 -14.31 -18.65 0.16
N GLU A 74 -13.78 -19.36 1.16
CA GLU A 74 -13.96 -19.02 2.57
C GLU A 74 -13.30 -17.68 2.90
N LEU A 75 -12.08 -17.44 2.44
CA LEU A 75 -11.38 -16.17 2.65
C LEU A 75 -12.14 -14.99 2.03
N ARG A 76 -12.68 -15.19 0.82
CA ARG A 76 -13.50 -14.17 0.15
C ARG A 76 -14.78 -13.90 0.92
N LYS A 77 -15.44 -14.94 1.43
CA LYS A 77 -16.67 -14.80 2.22
C LYS A 77 -16.39 -14.06 3.53
N ASP A 78 -15.37 -14.45 4.28
CA ASP A 78 -14.99 -13.79 5.53
C ASP A 78 -14.66 -12.31 5.32
N MET A 79 -13.91 -11.98 4.25
CA MET A 79 -13.62 -10.59 3.89
C MET A 79 -14.87 -9.82 3.50
N PHE A 80 -15.77 -10.44 2.74
CA PHE A 80 -17.02 -9.81 2.36
C PHE A 80 -17.91 -9.54 3.58
N ASP A 81 -18.02 -10.50 4.49
CA ASP A 81 -18.83 -10.38 5.71
C ASP A 81 -18.22 -9.32 6.65
N LEU A 82 -16.89 -9.24 6.78
CA LEU A 82 -16.20 -8.22 7.55
C LEU A 82 -16.45 -6.81 6.99
N ILE A 83 -16.28 -6.63 5.67
CA ILE A 83 -16.48 -5.33 5.02
C ILE A 83 -17.95 -4.91 5.05
N SER A 84 -18.88 -5.88 4.96
CA SER A 84 -20.33 -5.63 5.03
C SER A 84 -20.87 -5.51 6.46
N SER A 85 -20.00 -5.65 7.47
CA SER A 85 -20.41 -5.55 8.87
C SER A 85 -20.75 -4.09 9.23
N ASN A 86 -21.79 -3.92 10.04
CA ASN A 86 -22.21 -2.59 10.50
C ASN A 86 -21.10 -1.91 11.32
N GLU A 87 -20.28 -2.68 12.04
CA GLU A 87 -19.10 -2.18 12.75
C GLU A 87 -18.09 -1.54 11.80
N HIS A 88 -17.83 -2.18 10.65
CA HIS A 88 -16.93 -1.63 9.63
C HIS A 88 -17.50 -0.37 8.99
N GLU A 89 -18.81 -0.33 8.72
CA GLU A 89 -19.48 0.87 8.21
C GLU A 89 -19.40 2.05 9.19
N GLN A 90 -19.62 1.81 10.48
CA GLN A 90 -19.50 2.83 11.53
C GLN A 90 -18.06 3.34 11.66
N TYR A 91 -17.08 2.44 11.65
CA TYR A 91 -15.66 2.80 11.65
C TYR A 91 -15.30 3.66 10.44
N LEU A 92 -15.79 3.32 9.24
CA LEU A 92 -15.60 4.11 8.02
C LEU A 92 -16.25 5.48 8.12
N ALA A 93 -17.44 5.58 8.73
CA ALA A 93 -18.12 6.84 8.97
C ALA A 93 -17.32 7.73 9.94
N GLU A 94 -16.79 7.17 11.02
CA GLU A 94 -15.95 7.89 11.99
C GLU A 94 -14.63 8.36 11.36
N MET A 95 -13.95 7.51 10.59
CA MET A 95 -12.75 7.89 9.84
C MET A 95 -13.05 9.02 8.84
N ASN A 96 -14.18 8.96 8.13
CA ASN A 96 -14.58 10.01 7.19
C ASN A 96 -14.97 11.33 7.89
N ALA A 97 -15.53 11.25 9.10
CA ALA A 97 -15.86 12.40 9.92
C ALA A 97 -14.61 13.03 10.56
N SER A 98 -13.57 12.23 10.81
CA SER A 98 -12.28 12.65 11.35
C SER A 98 -11.51 13.50 10.32
N LYS A 99 -11.84 14.79 10.27
CA LYS A 99 -11.19 15.78 9.40
C LYS A 99 -10.36 16.74 10.24
N THR A 100 -9.30 17.27 9.64
CA THR A 100 -8.48 18.31 10.27
C THR A 100 -9.19 19.65 10.14
N ASP A 101 -9.35 20.36 11.26
CA ASP A 101 -9.78 21.74 11.24
C ASP A 101 -8.60 22.64 10.85
N GLU A 102 -8.54 22.99 9.56
CA GLU A 102 -7.48 23.84 9.01
C GLU A 102 -7.46 25.26 9.60
N THR A 103 -8.50 25.70 10.33
CA THR A 103 -8.48 26.99 11.02
C THR A 103 -7.56 27.00 12.24
N LEU A 104 -7.28 25.83 12.81
CA LEU A 104 -6.35 25.65 13.94
C LEU A 104 -4.91 25.41 13.48
N ARG A 105 -4.67 25.29 12.17
CA ARG A 105 -3.33 25.12 11.62
C ARG A 105 -2.50 26.36 11.91
N THR A 106 -1.41 26.18 12.64
CA THR A 106 -0.50 27.28 12.94
C THR A 106 0.05 27.82 11.62
N PRO A 107 -0.07 29.13 11.35
CA PRO A 107 0.46 29.69 10.12
C PRO A 107 1.98 29.52 10.12
N ASP A 108 2.54 29.11 8.98
CA ASP A 108 3.99 29.11 8.71
C ASP A 108 4.50 30.56 8.74
N LYS A 109 4.60 31.15 9.94
CA LYS A 109 5.24 32.45 10.12
C LYS A 109 6.74 32.20 10.06
N PHE A 110 7.32 32.57 8.92
CA PHE A 110 8.75 32.68 8.74
C PHE A 110 9.29 33.65 9.80
N ASN A 111 10.02 33.14 10.79
CA ASN A 111 10.52 33.94 11.90
C ASN A 111 11.98 34.30 11.62
N GLU A 112 12.21 35.47 11.02
CA GLU A 112 13.56 35.92 10.61
C GLU A 112 14.55 36.04 11.78
N GLN A 113 14.06 36.20 13.02
CA GLN A 113 14.92 36.29 14.22
C GLN A 113 15.54 34.97 14.64
N ILE A 114 15.04 33.84 14.12
CA ILE A 114 15.61 32.51 14.37
C ILE A 114 15.91 31.94 12.99
N MET A 115 17.13 32.15 12.50
CA MET A 115 17.65 31.44 11.34
C MET A 115 17.55 29.93 11.58
N GLY A 116 16.45 29.35 11.12
CA GLY A 116 16.12 27.95 11.29
C GLY A 116 14.68 27.76 10.83
N LEU A 117 14.53 27.19 9.62
CA LEU A 117 13.23 26.76 9.12
C LEU A 117 12.40 26.09 10.24
N PRO A 118 11.07 26.33 10.31
CA PRO A 118 10.22 25.57 11.21
C PRO A 118 10.39 24.08 10.87
N GLY A 119 11.03 23.33 11.78
CA GLY A 119 11.32 21.90 11.62
C GLY A 119 12.80 21.50 11.48
N SER A 120 13.76 22.42 11.39
CA SER A 120 15.18 22.07 11.35
C SER A 120 15.79 22.02 12.76
N PHE A 121 15.70 20.86 13.42
CA PHE A 121 16.51 20.54 14.61
C PHE A 121 17.99 20.37 14.23
N ARG A 122 18.68 21.46 13.89
CA ARG A 122 20.14 21.50 13.80
C ARG A 122 20.65 22.88 14.18
N THR A 123 21.08 23.01 15.44
CA THR A 123 22.47 23.32 15.84
C THR A 123 22.44 24.00 17.21
N LEU A 124 22.80 23.26 18.25
CA LEU A 124 23.11 23.80 19.57
C LEU A 124 24.62 24.04 19.58
N THR A 125 25.05 25.30 19.52
CA THR A 125 26.44 25.68 19.82
C THR A 125 26.43 26.30 21.21
N VAL A 126 27.12 25.66 22.13
CA VAL A 126 27.33 26.12 23.51
C VAL A 126 28.73 26.71 23.56
N ASP A 127 28.85 27.92 24.10
CA ASP A 127 30.13 28.53 24.50
C ASP A 127 30.60 27.93 25.85
#